data_AF-A0A7L3XAN0-F1
#
_entry.id   AF-A0A7L3XAN0-F1
#
_cell.length_a   1.000
_cell.length_b   1.000
_cell.length_c   1.000
_cell.angle_alpha   90.00
_cell.angle_beta   90.00
_cell.angle_gamma   90.00
#
_symmetry.space_group_name_H-M   'P 1'
#
loop_
_entity.id
_entity.type
_entity.pdbx_description
1 polymer ?
#
loop_
_entity_poly.entity_id
_entity_poly.type
_entity_poly.pdbx_seq_one_letter_code
_entity_poly.pdbx_strand_id
1 'polypeptide(L)'
;SKQEDSHKLTDQQQALNQGQNPLPIYLSLNVKDKISDQDFREWVEFTPYEVGFPKYGTFIRAEDFGSEFFMGRLMKKIPESRICFLEGNLLLHGNVMQYNIIHSCANPSSEMKHLLLETRVVCPTDSFSDIFRDVAMLRPAASEIHNFLKGLQMNNNYLESEFSKWKDCELDSQPNHLTAATDYLILIDTAFAFATSYPPLMRPERKVDVILHFNYSSGSQTGPLKEASKYFAKQGIPFPTKVPDDQETPHLKECYILGDKESPETPIVIFFPLVNDTFRDYKAPGVKRSPSEMAEGDVDVANTCGPYYINNLSYSEEDFDKLVNLSYYNVQNNKDLILQALHTAVERKKQHKK
;
A
#
# COMPACT_ATOMS: atom_id res chain seq x y z
N SER A 1 25.18 1.51 22.45
CA SER A 1 24.09 2.49 22.37
C SER A 1 23.46 2.36 21.00
N LYS A 2 22.16 2.04 20.90
CA LYS A 2 21.46 2.12 19.61
C LYS A 2 21.23 3.62 19.35
N GLN A 3 21.82 4.14 18.29
CA GLN A 3 21.63 5.52 17.86
C GLN A 3 20.16 5.67 17.45
N GLU A 4 19.47 6.65 18.03
CA GLU A 4 18.08 6.92 17.70
C GLU A 4 18.01 7.39 16.25
N ASP A 5 17.19 6.72 15.43
CA ASP A 5 16.97 7.14 14.05
C ASP A 5 16.26 8.50 14.07
N SER A 6 16.83 9.47 13.35
CA SER A 6 16.34 10.85 13.27
C SER A 6 15.94 11.26 11.86
N HIS A 7 15.96 10.32 10.90
CA HIS A 7 15.61 10.61 9.51
C HIS A 7 14.14 11.03 9.38
N LYS A 8 13.90 11.92 8.43
CA LYS A 8 12.59 12.51 8.10
C LYS A 8 12.21 12.21 6.65
N LEU A 9 10.95 12.47 6.29
CA LEU A 9 10.49 12.29 4.92
C LEU A 9 11.22 13.26 3.98
N THR A 10 11.44 14.51 4.40
CA THR A 10 12.19 15.47 3.57
C THR A 10 13.66 15.13 3.36
N ASP A 11 14.28 14.34 4.25
CA ASP A 11 15.70 13.97 4.09
C ASP A 11 15.90 13.12 2.82
N GLN A 12 14.86 12.41 2.37
CA GLN A 12 14.87 11.66 1.12
C GLN A 12 15.01 12.53 -0.13
N GLN A 13 14.78 13.84 -0.05
CA GLN A 13 15.01 14.76 -1.17
C GLN A 13 16.47 14.72 -1.64
N GLN A 14 17.42 14.44 -0.75
CA GLN A 14 18.83 14.29 -1.10
C GLN A 14 19.04 13.12 -2.10
N ALA A 15 18.22 12.07 -2.00
CA ALA A 15 18.27 10.93 -2.90
C ALA A 15 17.62 11.20 -4.27
N LEU A 16 17.02 12.37 -4.48
CA LEU A 16 16.27 12.73 -5.69
C LEU A 16 16.83 13.95 -6.43
N ASN A 17 17.77 14.67 -5.83
CA ASN A 17 18.25 15.98 -6.30
C ASN A 17 18.87 15.99 -7.72
N GLN A 18 19.24 14.83 -8.26
CA GLN A 18 19.80 14.66 -9.60
C GLN A 18 18.93 13.74 -10.48
N GLY A 19 17.75 13.34 -10.00
CA GLY A 19 16.93 12.33 -10.68
C GLY A 19 17.59 10.94 -10.72
N GLN A 20 18.47 10.66 -9.76
CA GLN A 20 19.26 9.43 -9.68
C GLN A 20 18.46 8.22 -9.14
N ASN A 21 17.35 8.48 -8.44
CA ASN A 21 16.44 7.46 -7.94
C ASN A 21 14.99 7.78 -8.38
N PRO A 22 14.11 6.77 -8.50
CA PRO A 22 12.67 6.99 -8.62
C PRO A 22 12.12 7.79 -7.44
N LEU A 23 11.11 8.62 -7.68
CA LEU A 23 10.38 9.34 -6.62
C LEU A 23 9.66 8.32 -5.71
N PRO A 24 10.00 8.20 -4.42
CA PRO A 24 9.22 7.41 -3.49
C PRO A 24 7.88 8.09 -3.24
N ILE A 25 6.82 7.28 -3.25
CA ILE A 25 5.45 7.70 -2.98
C ILE A 25 4.87 6.72 -1.98
N TYR A 26 4.44 7.23 -0.83
CA TYR A 26 3.76 6.46 0.20
C TYR A 26 2.29 6.84 0.22
N LEU A 27 1.46 5.92 0.72
CA LEU A 27 0.01 6.04 0.66
C LEU A 27 -0.58 5.64 2.01
N SER A 28 -1.49 6.46 2.53
CA SER A 28 -2.36 6.09 3.63
C SER A 28 -3.83 6.37 3.28
N LEU A 29 -4.72 5.90 4.15
CA LEU A 29 -6.14 6.22 4.08
C LEU A 29 -6.53 7.14 5.22
N ASN A 30 -7.16 8.26 4.88
CA ASN A 30 -7.93 9.04 5.83
C ASN A 30 -9.33 8.47 5.95
N VAL A 31 -9.76 8.22 7.19
CA VAL A 31 -11.08 7.69 7.54
C VAL A 31 -11.81 8.64 8.49
N LYS A 32 -13.06 8.32 8.82
CA LYS A 32 -13.87 9.10 9.77
C LYS A 32 -14.23 8.24 10.97
N ASP A 33 -14.14 8.83 12.16
CA ASP A 33 -14.59 8.20 13.39
C ASP A 33 -16.08 7.77 13.27
N LYS A 34 -16.39 6.54 13.72
CA LYS A 34 -17.74 5.94 13.73
C LYS A 34 -18.38 5.68 12.36
N ILE A 35 -17.66 5.82 11.26
CA ILE A 35 -18.08 5.40 9.92
C ILE A 35 -17.18 4.23 9.50
N SER A 36 -17.74 3.18 8.90
CA SER A 36 -16.91 2.07 8.43
C SER A 36 -15.92 2.58 7.37
N ASP A 37 -14.70 2.04 7.37
CA ASP A 37 -13.71 2.33 6.32
C ASP A 37 -14.18 1.90 4.92
N GLN A 38 -15.19 1.02 4.86
CA GLN A 38 -15.89 0.67 3.60
C GLN A 38 -16.85 1.75 3.13
N ASP A 39 -17.34 2.61 4.05
CA ASP A 39 -18.34 3.64 3.81
C ASP A 39 -17.72 5.04 3.60
N PHE A 40 -16.48 5.28 4.04
CA PHE A 40 -15.74 6.50 3.75
C PHE A 40 -14.22 6.28 3.81
N ARG A 41 -13.53 6.56 2.71
CA ARG A 41 -12.06 6.52 2.65
C ARG A 41 -11.54 7.56 1.66
N GLU A 42 -10.38 8.13 1.98
CA GLU A 42 -9.71 9.10 1.12
C GLU A 42 -8.21 8.84 1.10
N TRP A 43 -7.65 8.76 -0.10
CA TRP A 43 -6.22 8.57 -0.29
C TRP A 43 -5.44 9.80 0.17
N VAL A 44 -4.42 9.58 1.00
CA VAL A 44 -3.42 10.58 1.34
C VAL A 44 -2.08 10.14 0.79
N GLU A 45 -1.56 10.93 -0.15
CA GLU A 45 -0.28 10.70 -0.79
C GLU A 45 0.82 11.41 -0.01
N PHE A 46 1.95 10.73 0.19
CA PHE A 46 3.16 11.28 0.81
C PHE A 46 4.33 11.13 -0.15
N THR A 47 5.03 12.23 -0.39
CA THR A 47 6.30 12.25 -1.12
C THR A 47 7.30 13.09 -0.33
N PRO A 48 8.61 13.02 -0.63
CA PRO A 48 9.60 13.88 0.01
C PRO A 48 9.33 15.38 -0.18
N TYR A 49 8.52 15.77 -1.16
CA TYR A 49 8.22 17.17 -1.48
C TYR A 49 6.88 17.64 -0.89
N GLU A 50 5.85 16.83 -1.01
CA GLU A 50 4.49 17.20 -0.65
C GLU A 50 3.68 16.04 -0.07
N VAL A 51 2.72 16.39 0.78
CA VAL A 51 1.70 15.50 1.35
C VAL A 51 0.32 16.07 1.03
N GLY A 52 -0.61 15.24 0.58
CA GLY A 52 -1.91 15.79 0.18
C GLY A 52 -2.95 14.77 -0.21
N PHE A 53 -4.13 15.29 -0.54
CA PHE A 53 -5.28 14.53 -0.98
C PHE A 53 -5.50 14.74 -2.47
N PRO A 54 -5.31 13.70 -3.31
CA PRO A 54 -5.64 13.76 -4.73
C PRO A 54 -7.10 14.15 -4.96
N LYS A 55 -8.03 13.63 -4.14
CA LYS A 55 -9.47 13.95 -4.19
C LYS A 55 -9.76 15.46 -4.16
N TYR A 56 -9.04 16.22 -3.34
CA TYR A 56 -9.22 17.67 -3.19
C TYR A 56 -8.25 18.50 -4.02
N GLY A 57 -7.30 17.87 -4.73
CA GLY A 57 -6.20 18.57 -5.40
C GLY A 57 -5.38 19.47 -4.47
N THR A 58 -5.34 19.15 -3.16
CA THR A 58 -4.75 20.01 -2.13
C THR A 58 -3.58 19.32 -1.47
N PHE A 59 -2.41 19.97 -1.53
CA PHE A 59 -1.14 19.47 -1.05
C PHE A 59 -0.41 20.54 -0.24
N ILE A 60 0.35 20.10 0.76
CA ILE A 60 1.25 20.93 1.58
C ILE A 60 2.67 20.39 1.47
N ARG A 61 3.66 21.20 1.85
CA ARG A 61 5.06 20.74 1.92
C ARG A 61 5.17 19.63 2.97
N ALA A 62 5.98 18.60 2.68
CA ALA A 62 6.13 17.45 3.57
C ALA A 62 6.56 17.84 5.00
N GLU A 63 7.47 18.81 5.14
CA GLU A 63 7.92 19.35 6.44
C GLU A 63 6.82 20.02 7.28
N ASP A 64 5.71 20.43 6.66
CA ASP A 64 4.60 21.10 7.35
C ASP A 64 3.51 20.11 7.76
N PHE A 65 3.62 18.83 7.38
CA PHE A 65 2.64 17.80 7.76
C PHE A 65 2.57 17.61 9.28
N GLY A 66 1.35 17.62 9.82
CA GLY A 66 1.09 17.62 11.26
C GLY A 66 1.00 19.02 11.88
N SER A 67 1.37 20.09 11.16
CA SER A 67 1.19 21.47 11.63
C SER A 67 -0.27 21.92 11.64
N GLU A 68 -0.58 23.01 12.34
CA GLU A 68 -1.93 23.56 12.40
C GLU A 68 -2.17 24.50 11.20
N PHE A 69 -3.29 24.32 10.49
CA PHE A 69 -3.71 25.17 9.38
C PHE A 69 -5.14 25.70 9.57
N PHE A 70 -5.43 26.82 8.91
CA PHE A 70 -6.79 27.32 8.76
C PHE A 70 -6.92 28.09 7.45
N MET A 71 -7.96 27.78 6.65
CA MET A 71 -8.20 28.39 5.33
C MET A 71 -6.95 28.39 4.42
N GLY A 72 -6.22 27.28 4.40
CA GLY A 72 -5.00 27.11 3.60
C GLY A 72 -3.78 27.89 4.10
N ARG A 73 -3.83 28.50 5.29
CA ARG A 73 -2.70 29.21 5.90
C ARG A 73 -2.13 28.41 7.06
N LEU A 74 -0.80 28.34 7.13
CA LEU A 74 -0.08 27.76 8.25
C LEU A 74 -0.26 28.67 9.48
N MET A 75 -0.96 28.16 10.49
CA MET A 75 -1.23 28.89 11.73
C MET A 75 -0.13 28.69 12.76
N LYS A 76 0.37 27.46 12.85
CA LYS A 76 1.45 27.10 13.76
C LYS A 76 2.24 25.94 13.19
N LYS A 77 3.53 26.19 12.95
CA LYS A 77 4.47 25.17 12.50
C LYS A 77 4.81 24.21 13.64
N ILE A 78 4.61 22.92 13.40
CA ILE A 78 5.08 21.83 14.26
C ILE A 78 6.31 21.22 13.59
N PRO A 79 7.39 20.89 14.35
CA PRO A 79 8.54 20.21 13.77
C PRO A 79 8.14 18.91 13.08
N GLU A 80 8.68 18.69 11.88
CA GLU A 80 8.44 17.47 11.12
C GLU A 80 8.76 16.22 11.95
N SER A 81 7.82 15.28 11.93
CA SER A 81 7.97 14.00 12.59
C SER A 81 9.02 13.14 11.90
N ARG A 82 9.70 12.30 12.67
CA ARG A 82 10.60 11.29 12.12
C ARG A 82 9.84 10.33 11.21
N ILE A 83 10.54 9.78 10.22
CA ILE A 83 9.96 8.85 9.27
C ILE A 83 9.36 7.62 9.95
N CYS A 84 9.94 7.16 11.07
CA CYS A 84 9.41 6.04 11.84
C CYS A 84 8.00 6.29 12.43
N PHE A 85 7.55 7.54 12.56
CA PHE A 85 6.15 7.83 12.93
C PHE A 85 5.21 7.74 11.73
N LEU A 86 5.69 8.06 10.53
CA LEU A 86 4.94 7.83 9.29
C LEU A 86 4.88 6.33 9.00
N GLU A 87 6.01 5.64 9.03
CA GLU A 87 6.11 4.19 8.94
C GLU A 87 5.34 3.51 10.06
N GLY A 88 5.40 4.01 11.29
CA GLY A 88 4.63 3.49 12.42
C GLY A 88 3.13 3.68 12.21
N ASN A 89 2.67 4.81 11.71
CA ASN A 89 1.25 4.97 11.37
C ASN A 89 0.83 4.06 10.20
N LEU A 90 1.74 3.77 9.27
CA LEU A 90 1.53 2.88 8.11
C LEU A 90 1.67 1.39 8.48
N LEU A 91 2.51 1.02 9.45
CA LEU A 91 2.86 -0.36 9.79
C LEU A 91 2.23 -0.82 11.12
N LEU A 92 2.05 0.05 12.11
CA LEU A 92 1.49 -0.29 13.43
C LEU A 92 -0.04 -0.24 13.43
N HIS A 93 -0.67 0.62 12.64
CA HIS A 93 -2.12 0.51 12.44
C HIS A 93 -2.45 -0.66 11.52
N GLY A 94 -1.64 -0.94 10.49
CA GLY A 94 -1.73 -2.13 9.60
C GLY A 94 -1.57 -3.47 10.31
N ASN A 95 -1.18 -3.44 11.58
CA ASN A 95 -1.01 -4.62 12.36
C ASN A 95 -2.33 -5.03 13.04
N VAL A 96 -2.76 -6.23 12.69
CA VAL A 96 -3.54 -7.12 13.55
C VAL A 96 -2.91 -7.22 14.96
N MET A 97 -1.73 -6.68 15.26
CA MET A 97 -1.21 -6.54 16.63
C MET A 97 -2.11 -5.72 17.55
N GLN A 98 -2.72 -4.60 17.13
CA GLN A 98 -3.60 -3.86 18.04
C GLN A 98 -4.92 -4.62 18.27
N TYR A 99 -5.46 -5.22 17.20
CA TYR A 99 -6.67 -6.06 17.26
C TYR A 99 -6.44 -7.37 18.04
N ASN A 100 -5.28 -8.03 17.87
CA ASN A 100 -4.89 -9.27 18.57
C ASN A 100 -4.48 -8.99 20.03
N ILE A 101 -3.86 -7.85 20.35
CA ILE A 101 -3.58 -7.46 21.74
C ILE A 101 -4.91 -7.20 22.46
N ILE A 102 -5.86 -6.50 21.83
CA ILE A 102 -7.18 -6.25 22.42
C ILE A 102 -8.02 -7.54 22.52
N HIS A 103 -8.03 -8.39 21.48
CA HIS A 103 -8.75 -9.67 21.51
C HIS A 103 -8.11 -10.73 22.42
N SER A 104 -6.80 -10.69 22.65
CA SER A 104 -6.14 -11.50 23.68
C SER A 104 -6.57 -11.10 25.11
N CYS A 105 -7.16 -9.91 25.28
CA CYS A 105 -7.44 -9.32 26.60
C CYS A 105 -8.93 -9.16 26.93
N ALA A 106 -9.85 -9.40 25.99
CA ALA A 106 -11.30 -9.29 26.23
C ALA A 106 -11.99 -10.66 26.23
N ASN A 107 -12.66 -11.01 27.34
CA ASN A 107 -13.61 -12.13 27.36
C ASN A 107 -14.73 -11.85 26.34
N PRO A 108 -15.03 -12.76 25.41
CA PRO A 108 -16.00 -12.49 24.35
C PRO A 108 -17.42 -12.38 24.91
N SER A 109 -18.07 -11.23 24.71
CA SER A 109 -19.53 -11.12 24.75
C SER A 109 -20.13 -11.68 23.45
N SER A 110 -21.34 -12.23 23.57
CA SER A 110 -21.87 -13.30 22.72
C SER A 110 -22.48 -12.91 21.36
N GLU A 111 -22.03 -11.85 20.67
CA GLU A 111 -22.75 -11.33 19.49
C GLU A 111 -21.98 -11.18 18.15
N MET A 112 -20.80 -11.77 17.97
CA MET A 112 -20.21 -11.90 16.62
C MET A 112 -19.65 -13.30 16.36
N LYS A 113 -20.52 -14.20 15.88
CA LYS A 113 -20.21 -15.61 15.61
C LYS A 113 -19.77 -15.94 14.17
N HIS A 114 -19.50 -14.98 13.30
CA HIS A 114 -19.27 -15.27 11.86
C HIS A 114 -17.85 -15.05 11.31
N LEU A 115 -16.85 -14.68 12.12
CA LEU A 115 -15.43 -14.78 11.73
C LEU A 115 -14.64 -15.50 12.83
N LEU A 116 -14.78 -16.82 12.91
CA LEU A 116 -13.84 -17.64 13.67
C LEU A 116 -12.64 -17.99 12.78
N LEU A 117 -11.57 -17.20 12.87
CA LEU A 117 -10.22 -17.75 12.67
C LEU A 117 -9.81 -18.40 14.00
N GLU A 118 -9.29 -19.63 13.96
CA GLU A 118 -8.61 -20.23 15.10
C GLU A 118 -7.34 -19.41 15.40
N THR A 119 -7.43 -18.52 16.39
CA THR A 119 -6.31 -17.68 16.83
C THR A 119 -5.40 -18.45 17.79
N ARG A 120 -4.13 -18.63 17.43
CA ARG A 120 -3.09 -19.05 18.37
C ARG A 120 -2.51 -17.81 19.06
N VAL A 121 -2.62 -17.77 20.39
CA VAL A 121 -2.02 -16.72 21.23
C VAL A 121 -0.50 -16.77 21.08
N VAL A 122 0.11 -15.67 20.64
CA VAL A 122 1.56 -15.46 20.70
C VAL A 122 1.82 -14.51 21.86
N CYS A 123 2.25 -15.04 23.00
CA CYS A 123 2.75 -14.23 24.11
C CYS A 123 4.25 -13.96 23.92
N PRO A 124 4.70 -12.70 23.77
CA PRO A 124 6.10 -12.38 23.94
C PRO A 124 6.46 -12.53 25.42
N THR A 125 7.50 -13.30 25.74
CA THR A 125 7.91 -13.65 27.11
C THR A 125 8.61 -12.52 27.90
N ASP A 126 8.67 -11.31 27.36
CA ASP A 126 9.53 -10.24 27.88
C ASP A 126 8.76 -9.07 28.50
N SER A 127 9.36 -8.45 29.53
CA SER A 127 8.87 -7.28 30.27
C SER A 127 8.46 -6.06 29.42
N PHE A 128 8.88 -5.99 28.16
CA PHE A 128 8.46 -4.94 27.22
C PHE A 128 7.02 -5.13 26.73
N SER A 129 6.50 -6.36 26.69
CA SER A 129 5.13 -6.65 26.23
C SER A 129 4.08 -6.09 27.19
N ASP A 130 4.35 -6.13 28.50
CA ASP A 130 3.50 -5.55 29.54
C ASP A 130 3.40 -4.02 29.44
N ILE A 131 4.53 -3.36 29.19
CA ILE A 131 4.59 -1.89 29.05
C ILE A 131 3.91 -1.45 27.74
N PHE A 132 4.13 -2.18 26.64
CA PHE A 132 3.50 -1.89 25.36
C PHE A 132 1.98 -2.13 25.41
N ARG A 133 1.53 -3.17 26.13
CA ARG A 133 0.11 -3.45 26.39
C ARG A 133 -0.55 -2.28 27.11
N ASP A 134 0.02 -1.82 28.22
CA ASP A 134 -0.59 -0.76 29.02
C ASP A 134 -0.62 0.58 28.26
N VAL A 135 0.37 0.86 27.42
CA VAL A 135 0.40 2.04 26.54
C VAL A 135 -0.57 1.93 25.36
N ALA A 136 -0.71 0.75 24.75
CA ALA A 136 -1.62 0.50 23.62
C ALA A 136 -3.10 0.47 24.03
N MET A 137 -3.42 0.01 25.25
CA MET A 137 -4.79 -0.03 25.79
C MET A 137 -5.31 1.34 26.24
N LEU A 138 -4.44 2.34 26.38
CA LEU A 138 -4.79 3.69 26.87
C LEU A 138 -4.88 4.76 25.76
N ARG A 139 -4.50 4.44 24.52
CA ARG A 139 -4.48 5.41 23.41
C ARG A 139 -5.54 5.08 22.36
N PRO A 140 -6.16 6.08 21.73
CA PRO A 140 -6.94 5.85 20.52
C PRO A 140 -6.11 5.05 19.51
N ALA A 141 -6.72 4.05 18.87
CA ALA A 141 -6.10 3.20 17.86
C ALA A 141 -5.81 3.93 16.52
N ALA A 142 -5.75 5.26 16.55
CA ALA A 142 -5.41 6.09 15.42
C ALA A 142 -4.72 7.37 15.92
N SER A 143 -3.66 7.78 15.24
CA SER A 143 -3.00 9.05 15.54
C SER A 143 -3.87 10.20 15.00
N GLU A 144 -4.37 11.07 15.89
CA GLU A 144 -5.02 12.31 15.49
C GLU A 144 -3.98 13.30 14.95
N ILE A 145 -4.07 13.64 13.66
CA ILE A 145 -3.15 14.55 12.98
C ILE A 145 -3.91 15.81 12.62
N HIS A 146 -3.32 17.00 12.83
CA HIS A 146 -3.98 18.25 12.46
C HIS A 146 -4.33 18.29 10.98
N ASN A 147 -5.60 18.60 10.69
CA ASN A 147 -6.10 18.63 9.32
C ASN A 147 -5.66 19.90 8.59
N PHE A 148 -4.80 19.73 7.59
CA PHE A 148 -4.34 20.86 6.77
C PHE A 148 -5.42 21.41 5.82
N LEU A 149 -6.54 20.71 5.63
CA LEU A 149 -7.70 21.18 4.87
C LEU A 149 -8.67 22.01 5.73
N LYS A 150 -8.42 22.14 7.04
CA LYS A 150 -9.35 22.77 7.99
C LYS A 150 -9.77 24.18 7.54
N GLY A 151 -11.08 24.37 7.46
CA GLY A 151 -11.69 25.66 7.12
C GLY A 151 -11.70 25.99 5.62
N LEU A 152 -11.16 25.13 4.75
CA LEU A 152 -11.40 25.27 3.32
C LEU A 152 -12.87 25.01 3.00
N GLN A 153 -13.39 25.73 2.00
CA GLN A 153 -14.77 25.59 1.54
C GLN A 153 -14.78 24.90 0.18
N MET A 154 -15.77 24.03 -0.03
CA MET A 154 -15.97 23.40 -1.32
C MET A 154 -16.57 24.38 -2.32
N ASN A 155 -16.09 24.32 -3.55
CA ASN A 155 -16.73 25.01 -4.67
C ASN A 155 -18.15 24.45 -4.88
N ASN A 156 -19.12 25.29 -5.26
CA ASN A 156 -20.50 24.87 -5.51
C ASN A 156 -20.62 23.75 -6.56
N ASN A 157 -19.71 23.71 -7.53
CA ASN A 157 -19.70 22.75 -8.63
C ASN A 157 -18.60 21.69 -8.46
N TYR A 158 -18.15 21.41 -7.23
CA TYR A 158 -17.05 20.46 -7.01
C TYR A 158 -17.34 19.06 -7.56
N LEU A 159 -18.60 18.63 -7.62
CA LEU A 159 -19.00 17.34 -8.21
C LEU A 159 -18.81 17.26 -9.73
N GLU A 160 -18.61 18.39 -10.41
CA GLU A 160 -18.31 18.48 -11.85
C GLU A 160 -16.80 18.62 -12.12
N SER A 161 -15.98 18.64 -11.06
CA SER A 161 -14.53 18.80 -11.12
C SER A 161 -13.79 17.48 -11.02
N GLU A 162 -12.46 17.52 -11.08
CA GLU A 162 -11.56 16.38 -10.87
C GLU A 162 -11.81 15.62 -9.55
N PHE A 163 -12.46 16.25 -8.56
CA PHE A 163 -12.94 15.59 -7.34
C PHE A 163 -13.79 14.35 -7.65
N SER A 164 -14.63 14.40 -8.69
CA SER A 164 -15.57 13.31 -9.01
C SER A 164 -14.87 12.01 -9.40
N LYS A 165 -13.62 12.08 -9.89
CA LYS A 165 -12.80 10.90 -10.25
C LYS A 165 -12.35 10.10 -9.02
N TRP A 166 -12.37 10.72 -7.85
CA TRP A 166 -11.99 10.13 -6.59
C TRP A 166 -13.19 9.98 -5.65
N LYS A 167 -14.42 10.18 -6.15
CA LYS A 167 -15.66 10.03 -5.39
C LYS A 167 -15.85 8.56 -5.04
N ASP A 168 -15.77 8.22 -3.77
CA ASP A 168 -15.81 6.81 -3.33
C ASP A 168 -17.20 6.41 -2.80
N CYS A 169 -17.88 7.34 -2.11
CA CYS A 169 -19.15 7.06 -1.42
C CYS A 169 -20.18 8.20 -1.53
N GLU A 170 -21.39 7.97 -1.02
CA GLU A 170 -22.48 8.95 -1.07
C GLU A 170 -22.24 10.18 -0.18
N LEU A 171 -21.43 10.05 0.88
CA LEU A 171 -21.06 11.17 1.74
C LEU A 171 -20.29 12.24 0.97
N ASP A 172 -19.60 11.86 -0.10
CA ASP A 172 -18.90 12.80 -0.97
C ASP A 172 -19.84 13.77 -1.68
N SER A 173 -21.14 13.45 -1.77
CA SER A 173 -22.16 14.33 -2.33
C SER A 173 -22.60 15.44 -1.37
N GLN A 174 -22.10 15.45 -0.12
CA GLN A 174 -22.48 16.39 0.92
C GLN A 174 -21.24 17.13 1.46
N PRO A 175 -21.03 18.41 1.12
CA PRO A 175 -19.77 19.12 1.44
C PRO A 175 -19.49 19.23 2.95
N ASN A 176 -20.52 19.28 3.79
CA ASN A 176 -20.37 19.33 5.24
C ASN A 176 -19.88 18.01 5.85
N HIS A 177 -19.96 16.91 5.10
CA HIS A 177 -19.45 15.61 5.49
C HIS A 177 -18.06 15.33 4.93
N LEU A 178 -17.45 16.25 4.18
CA LEU A 178 -16.08 16.11 3.68
C LEU A 178 -15.03 16.41 4.74
N THR A 179 -13.76 16.15 4.40
CA THR A 179 -12.65 16.26 5.36
C THR A 179 -12.32 17.69 5.71
N ALA A 180 -12.58 18.68 4.84
CA ALA A 180 -12.36 20.09 5.19
C ALA A 180 -13.19 20.58 6.40
N ALA A 181 -14.25 19.85 6.77
CA ALA A 181 -15.11 20.14 7.92
C ALA A 181 -14.63 19.52 9.25
N THR A 182 -13.55 18.72 9.26
CA THR A 182 -13.01 18.09 10.47
C THR A 182 -11.76 18.81 10.99
N ASP A 183 -11.52 18.73 12.29
CA ASP A 183 -10.34 19.34 12.91
C ASP A 183 -9.07 18.49 12.75
N TYR A 184 -9.26 17.17 12.67
CA TYR A 184 -8.19 16.18 12.64
C TYR A 184 -8.40 15.19 11.50
N LEU A 185 -7.29 14.62 11.05
CA LEU A 185 -7.20 13.47 10.17
C LEU A 185 -7.02 12.21 11.01
N ILE A 186 -7.59 11.12 10.54
CA ILE A 186 -7.46 9.78 11.12
C ILE A 186 -6.84 8.93 10.03
N LEU A 187 -5.53 8.69 10.13
CA LEU A 187 -4.80 7.97 9.09
C LEU A 187 -4.58 6.51 9.48
N ILE A 188 -4.95 5.60 8.58
CA ILE A 188 -4.78 4.16 8.72
C ILE A 188 -4.00 3.58 7.53
N ASP A 189 -3.53 2.34 7.69
CA ASP A 189 -2.92 1.58 6.59
C ASP A 189 -3.96 1.28 5.50
N THR A 190 -3.53 1.42 4.25
CA THR A 190 -4.28 1.02 3.05
C THR A 190 -4.71 -0.45 3.07
N ALA A 191 -3.93 -1.34 3.70
CA ALA A 191 -4.18 -2.79 3.73
C ALA A 191 -5.56 -3.18 4.31
N PHE A 192 -6.19 -2.33 5.14
CA PHE A 192 -7.54 -2.58 5.67
C PHE A 192 -8.65 -2.49 4.63
N ALA A 193 -8.44 -1.73 3.56
CA ALA A 193 -9.49 -1.45 2.58
C ALA A 193 -9.08 -1.77 1.14
N PHE A 194 -7.77 -1.74 0.84
CA PHE A 194 -7.25 -1.87 -0.51
C PHE A 194 -5.75 -2.21 -0.47
N ALA A 195 -5.42 -3.48 -0.64
CA ALA A 195 -4.04 -3.98 -0.52
C ALA A 195 -3.15 -3.65 -1.74
N THR A 196 -3.24 -2.43 -2.29
CA THR A 196 -2.40 -1.98 -3.40
C THR A 196 -2.03 -0.50 -3.28
N SER A 197 -0.92 -0.11 -3.92
CA SER A 197 -0.40 1.26 -3.96
C SER A 197 -0.70 1.99 -5.28
N TYR A 198 -1.67 1.53 -6.06
CA TYR A 198 -2.02 2.12 -7.36
C TYR A 198 -2.53 3.57 -7.32
N PRO A 199 -3.35 4.02 -6.35
CA PRO A 199 -4.06 5.31 -6.47
C PRO A 199 -3.15 6.52 -6.79
N PRO A 200 -1.99 6.73 -6.14
CA PRO A 200 -1.08 7.82 -6.50
C PRO A 200 -0.50 7.73 -7.91
N LEU A 201 -0.32 6.50 -8.43
CA LEU A 201 0.20 6.27 -9.79
C LEU A 201 -0.85 6.58 -10.86
N MET A 202 -2.13 6.45 -10.52
CA MET A 202 -3.26 6.68 -11.43
C MET A 202 -3.69 8.15 -11.55
N ARG A 203 -2.96 9.06 -10.90
CA ARG A 203 -3.13 10.50 -11.09
C ARG A 203 -2.85 10.88 -12.56
N PRO A 204 -3.77 11.58 -13.25
CA PRO A 204 -3.59 11.93 -14.67
C PRO A 204 -2.31 12.71 -14.96
N GLU A 205 -1.83 13.51 -14.00
CA GLU A 205 -0.61 14.31 -14.14
C GLU A 205 0.66 13.45 -14.24
N ARG A 206 0.63 12.22 -13.71
CA ARG A 206 1.79 11.31 -13.69
C ARG A 206 2.02 10.62 -15.03
N LYS A 207 0.97 10.45 -15.85
CA LYS A 207 1.03 9.86 -17.20
C LYS A 207 1.83 8.54 -17.23
N VAL A 208 1.52 7.65 -16.29
CA VAL A 208 2.22 6.38 -16.15
C VAL A 208 1.84 5.44 -17.29
N ASP A 209 2.83 4.94 -18.03
CA ASP A 209 2.59 4.02 -19.16
C ASP A 209 2.77 2.55 -18.77
N VAL A 210 3.68 2.27 -17.83
CA VAL A 210 4.04 0.92 -17.39
C VAL A 210 4.12 0.90 -15.87
N ILE A 211 3.51 -0.11 -15.25
CA ILE A 211 3.58 -0.36 -13.82
C ILE A 211 4.15 -1.75 -13.58
N LEU A 212 5.24 -1.83 -12.81
CA LEU A 212 5.72 -3.09 -12.23
C LEU A 212 4.99 -3.31 -10.90
N HIS A 213 4.10 -4.31 -10.85
CA HIS A 213 3.38 -4.67 -9.64
C HIS A 213 4.00 -5.92 -9.04
N PHE A 214 4.70 -5.76 -7.91
CA PHE A 214 5.14 -6.86 -7.06
C PHE A 214 4.11 -7.07 -5.95
N ASN A 215 3.47 -8.24 -5.92
CA ASN A 215 2.45 -8.57 -4.94
C ASN A 215 3.03 -9.47 -3.85
N TYR A 216 2.83 -9.05 -2.60
CA TYR A 216 3.29 -9.77 -1.40
C TYR A 216 2.15 -10.04 -0.42
N SER A 217 0.90 -10.01 -0.90
CA SER A 217 -0.27 -10.24 -0.05
C SER A 217 -0.27 -11.65 0.53
N SER A 218 -0.64 -11.77 1.80
CA SER A 218 -0.90 -13.06 2.41
C SER A 218 -2.23 -13.62 1.88
N GLY A 219 -2.25 -14.88 1.47
CA GLY A 219 -3.43 -15.51 0.85
C GLY A 219 -3.46 -15.30 -0.66
N SER A 220 -4.51 -14.63 -1.16
CA SER A 220 -4.74 -14.50 -2.61
C SER A 220 -3.70 -13.61 -3.27
N GLN A 221 -3.00 -14.15 -4.26
CA GLN A 221 -2.03 -13.39 -5.04
C GLN A 221 -2.70 -12.49 -6.08
N THR A 222 -3.86 -12.86 -6.62
CA THR A 222 -4.57 -12.06 -7.62
C THR A 222 -5.66 -11.16 -7.05
N GLY A 223 -6.11 -11.40 -5.82
CA GLY A 223 -7.18 -10.66 -5.14
C GLY A 223 -6.99 -9.14 -5.18
N PRO A 224 -5.86 -8.58 -4.71
CA PRO A 224 -5.62 -7.14 -4.71
C PRO A 224 -5.67 -6.52 -6.10
N LEU A 225 -5.14 -7.22 -7.11
CA LEU A 225 -5.16 -6.76 -8.50
C LEU A 225 -6.59 -6.73 -9.07
N LYS A 226 -7.44 -7.72 -8.74
CA LYS A 226 -8.86 -7.72 -9.13
C LYS A 226 -9.65 -6.61 -8.46
N GLU A 227 -9.41 -6.39 -7.17
CA GLU A 227 -10.05 -5.31 -6.43
C GLU A 227 -9.66 -3.96 -7.04
N ALA A 228 -8.39 -3.79 -7.41
CA ALA A 228 -7.93 -2.60 -8.11
C ALA A 228 -8.61 -2.38 -9.46
N SER A 229 -8.70 -3.45 -10.27
CA SER A 229 -9.41 -3.40 -11.55
C SER A 229 -10.87 -2.95 -11.40
N LYS A 230 -11.60 -3.54 -10.44
CA LYS A 230 -12.99 -3.16 -10.15
C LYS A 230 -13.13 -1.73 -9.64
N TYR A 231 -12.22 -1.31 -8.75
CA TYR A 231 -12.21 0.03 -8.17
C TYR A 231 -12.03 1.09 -9.27
N PHE A 232 -10.98 0.97 -10.09
CA PHE A 232 -10.73 1.95 -11.15
C PHE A 232 -11.80 1.94 -12.24
N ALA A 233 -12.37 0.79 -12.56
CA ALA A 233 -13.52 0.70 -13.46
C ALA A 233 -14.74 1.49 -12.93
N LYS A 234 -15.05 1.40 -11.62
CA LYS A 234 -16.13 2.18 -10.98
C LYS A 234 -15.86 3.69 -11.04
N GLN A 235 -14.59 4.09 -10.94
CA GLN A 235 -14.16 5.50 -11.01
C GLN A 235 -14.03 6.04 -12.45
N GLY A 236 -14.16 5.19 -13.47
CA GLY A 236 -13.90 5.57 -14.86
C GLY A 236 -12.41 5.87 -15.15
N ILE A 237 -11.50 5.36 -14.30
CA ILE A 237 -10.06 5.50 -14.46
C ILE A 237 -9.55 4.33 -15.33
N PRO A 238 -8.84 4.58 -16.44
CA PRO A 238 -8.31 3.51 -17.29
C PRO A 238 -7.33 2.61 -16.53
N PHE A 239 -7.65 1.32 -16.43
CA PHE A 239 -6.83 0.30 -15.77
C PHE A 239 -7.12 -1.07 -16.39
N PRO A 240 -6.17 -2.03 -16.40
CA PRO A 240 -6.40 -3.35 -16.97
C PRO A 240 -7.67 -4.03 -16.45
N THR A 241 -8.52 -4.48 -17.37
CA THR A 241 -9.80 -5.14 -17.06
C THR A 241 -9.69 -6.66 -17.07
N LYS A 242 -8.77 -7.20 -17.88
CA LYS A 242 -8.48 -8.64 -17.94
C LYS A 242 -7.34 -8.97 -17.00
N VAL A 243 -7.67 -9.34 -15.77
CA VAL A 243 -6.70 -9.70 -14.72
C VAL A 243 -6.82 -11.20 -14.38
N PRO A 244 -5.72 -11.86 -13.98
CA PRO A 244 -5.76 -13.27 -13.60
C PRO A 244 -6.68 -13.54 -12.41
N ASP A 245 -7.23 -14.75 -12.34
CA ASP A 245 -8.11 -15.18 -11.25
C ASP A 245 -7.62 -16.48 -10.62
N ASP A 246 -7.29 -16.46 -9.32
CA ASP A 246 -6.87 -17.66 -8.57
C ASP A 246 -7.79 -18.89 -8.77
N GLN A 247 -9.10 -18.69 -9.01
CA GLN A 247 -10.03 -19.79 -9.30
C GLN A 247 -9.86 -20.38 -10.71
N GLU A 248 -9.45 -19.55 -11.68
CA GLU A 248 -9.26 -19.92 -13.08
C GLU A 248 -7.80 -20.30 -13.39
N THR A 249 -6.85 -19.81 -12.58
CA THR A 249 -5.42 -20.04 -12.68
C THR A 249 -4.89 -20.73 -11.43
N PRO A 250 -5.12 -22.05 -11.26
CA PRO A 250 -4.68 -22.79 -10.07
C PRO A 250 -3.15 -22.88 -9.92
N HIS A 251 -2.42 -22.66 -11.03
CA HIS A 251 -0.97 -22.60 -11.07
C HIS A 251 -0.54 -21.24 -11.61
N LEU A 252 -0.40 -20.28 -10.71
CA LEU A 252 0.11 -18.96 -11.04
C LEU A 252 1.57 -19.05 -11.51
N LYS A 253 1.87 -18.27 -12.55
CA LYS A 253 3.22 -18.06 -13.10
C LYS A 253 3.87 -16.86 -12.43
N GLU A 254 5.18 -16.75 -12.58
CA GLU A 254 5.98 -15.70 -11.95
C GLU A 254 5.68 -14.30 -12.50
N CYS A 255 5.13 -14.19 -13.72
CA CYS A 255 4.92 -12.91 -14.37
C CYS A 255 3.77 -12.92 -15.37
N TYR A 256 3.02 -11.81 -15.43
CA TYR A 256 1.93 -11.55 -16.37
C TYR A 256 2.04 -10.14 -16.94
N ILE A 257 1.77 -9.98 -18.24
CA ILE A 257 1.59 -8.66 -18.87
C ILE A 257 0.08 -8.43 -19.05
N LEU A 258 -0.41 -7.30 -18.56
CA LEU A 258 -1.82 -6.93 -18.53
C LEU A 258 -2.02 -5.54 -19.14
N GLY A 259 -3.16 -5.31 -19.80
CA GLY A 259 -3.50 -4.02 -20.40
C GLY A 259 -2.79 -3.68 -21.72
N ASP A 260 -1.82 -4.49 -22.17
CA ASP A 260 -1.04 -4.31 -23.40
C ASP A 260 -1.88 -4.32 -24.68
N LYS A 261 -3.03 -4.99 -24.65
CA LYS A 261 -4.01 -5.08 -25.74
C LYS A 261 -5.25 -4.19 -25.54
N GLU A 262 -5.28 -3.42 -24.46
CA GLU A 262 -6.36 -2.48 -24.15
C GLU A 262 -6.08 -1.08 -24.72
N SER A 263 -6.91 -0.10 -24.36
CA SER A 263 -6.78 1.29 -24.81
C SER A 263 -5.38 1.84 -24.50
N PRO A 264 -4.81 2.73 -25.33
CA PRO A 264 -3.51 3.32 -25.05
C PRO A 264 -3.42 4.13 -23.75
N GLU A 265 -4.56 4.64 -23.27
CA GLU A 265 -4.70 5.31 -21.98
C GLU A 265 -4.61 4.36 -20.78
N THR A 266 -4.83 3.06 -20.98
CA THR A 266 -4.67 2.03 -19.96
C THR A 266 -3.18 1.71 -19.77
N PRO A 267 -2.61 1.84 -18.55
CA PRO A 267 -1.23 1.49 -18.30
C PRO A 267 -1.00 -0.02 -18.51
N ILE A 268 0.18 -0.37 -19.01
CA ILE A 268 0.62 -1.76 -19.09
C ILE A 268 1.09 -2.19 -17.70
N VAL A 269 0.43 -3.18 -17.10
CA VAL A 269 0.82 -3.71 -15.79
C VAL A 269 1.61 -4.99 -15.99
N ILE A 270 2.85 -5.02 -15.51
CA ILE A 270 3.66 -6.24 -15.39
C ILE A 270 3.49 -6.74 -13.95
N PHE A 271 2.70 -7.79 -13.79
CA PHE A 271 2.30 -8.33 -12.50
C PHE A 271 3.16 -9.53 -12.10
N PHE A 272 3.78 -9.44 -10.93
CA PHE A 272 4.60 -10.46 -10.29
C PHE A 272 3.93 -10.93 -8.99
N PRO A 273 3.19 -12.04 -9.01
CA PRO A 273 2.72 -12.67 -7.78
C PRO A 273 3.89 -13.30 -7.01
N LEU A 274 3.80 -13.36 -5.68
CA LEU A 274 4.76 -14.11 -4.86
C LEU A 274 4.48 -15.61 -4.98
N VAL A 275 5.16 -16.25 -5.93
CA VAL A 275 5.02 -17.69 -6.20
C VAL A 275 6.37 -18.34 -6.33
N ASN A 276 6.48 -19.58 -5.84
CA ASN A 276 7.62 -20.45 -6.09
C ASN A 276 7.26 -21.46 -7.18
N ASP A 277 7.19 -21.02 -8.45
CA ASP A 277 6.92 -21.92 -9.59
C ASP A 277 8.22 -22.56 -10.07
N THR A 278 8.95 -21.98 -11.04
CA THR A 278 10.16 -22.60 -11.59
C THR A 278 11.39 -22.49 -10.69
N PHE A 279 11.41 -21.59 -9.71
CA PHE A 279 12.55 -21.42 -8.79
C PHE A 279 12.89 -22.70 -7.99
N ARG A 280 11.90 -23.54 -7.73
CA ARG A 280 12.08 -24.85 -7.08
C ARG A 280 13.08 -25.76 -7.81
N ASP A 281 13.12 -25.65 -9.14
CA ASP A 281 13.94 -26.51 -10.00
C ASP A 281 15.18 -25.79 -10.55
N TYR A 282 15.20 -24.45 -10.52
CA TYR A 282 16.23 -23.62 -11.14
C TYR A 282 16.80 -22.61 -10.16
N LYS A 283 18.13 -22.52 -10.08
CA LYS A 283 18.82 -21.52 -9.23
C LYS A 283 19.07 -20.19 -9.93
N ALA A 284 19.05 -20.19 -11.27
CA ALA A 284 19.16 -19.01 -12.11
C ALA A 284 18.43 -19.27 -13.44
N PRO A 285 18.08 -18.23 -14.23
CA PRO A 285 17.41 -18.42 -15.51
C PRO A 285 18.16 -19.41 -16.41
N GLY A 286 17.50 -20.51 -16.77
CA GLY A 286 18.07 -21.60 -17.58
C GLY A 286 19.07 -22.53 -16.85
N VAL A 287 19.37 -22.32 -15.57
CA VAL A 287 20.31 -23.13 -14.79
C VAL A 287 19.58 -24.00 -13.77
N LYS A 288 19.46 -25.30 -14.07
CA LYS A 288 18.84 -26.29 -13.18
C LYS A 288 19.66 -26.48 -11.90
N ARG A 289 18.96 -26.74 -10.80
CA ARG A 289 19.55 -27.17 -9.53
C ARG A 289 20.08 -28.60 -9.64
N SER A 290 21.19 -28.85 -8.97
CA SER A 290 21.66 -30.22 -8.71
C SER A 290 20.86 -30.85 -7.55
N PRO A 291 20.87 -32.19 -7.39
CA PRO A 291 20.16 -32.85 -6.29
C PRO A 291 20.54 -32.34 -4.89
N SER A 292 21.79 -31.89 -4.69
CA SER A 292 22.26 -31.32 -3.42
C SER A 292 21.76 -29.89 -3.15
N GLU A 293 21.28 -29.18 -4.17
CA GLU A 293 20.85 -27.78 -4.09
C GLU A 293 19.31 -27.63 -4.04
N MET A 294 18.56 -28.74 -4.04
CA MET A 294 17.10 -28.71 -4.11
C MET A 294 16.45 -28.05 -2.89
N ALA A 295 17.04 -28.21 -1.70
CA ALA A 295 16.51 -27.64 -0.46
C ALA A 295 16.48 -26.10 -0.45
N GLU A 296 17.35 -25.45 -1.23
CA GLU A 296 17.37 -23.99 -1.38
C GLU A 296 16.21 -23.47 -2.24
N GLY A 297 15.67 -24.32 -3.12
CA GLY A 297 14.50 -24.00 -3.96
C GLY A 297 13.17 -24.30 -3.28
N ASP A 298 13.18 -24.96 -2.12
CA ASP A 298 11.99 -25.29 -1.34
C ASP A 298 11.58 -24.10 -0.46
N VAL A 299 10.75 -23.23 -1.02
CA VAL A 299 10.27 -22.00 -0.39
C VAL A 299 8.75 -22.01 -0.37
N ASP A 300 8.17 -22.19 0.81
CA ASP A 300 6.72 -22.18 1.03
C ASP A 300 6.23 -20.77 1.36
N VAL A 301 5.87 -20.02 0.33
CA VAL A 301 5.30 -18.67 0.42
C VAL A 301 3.76 -18.67 0.52
N ALA A 302 3.12 -19.84 0.42
CA ALA A 302 1.66 -19.96 0.42
C ALA A 302 1.10 -20.22 1.83
N ASN A 303 1.88 -20.84 2.71
CA ASN A 303 1.46 -21.17 4.06
C ASN A 303 1.33 -19.93 4.95
N THR A 304 0.09 -19.64 5.35
CA THR A 304 -0.26 -18.51 6.22
C THR A 304 0.23 -18.65 7.66
N CYS A 305 0.82 -19.79 8.03
CA CYS A 305 1.45 -20.02 9.33
C CYS A 305 2.96 -20.30 9.19
N GLY A 306 3.52 -20.12 7.99
CA GLY A 306 4.93 -20.33 7.70
C GLY A 306 5.85 -19.19 8.17
N PRO A 307 7.17 -19.28 7.87
CA PRO A 307 8.15 -18.28 8.28
C PRO A 307 7.88 -16.90 7.66
N TYR A 308 7.14 -16.83 6.55
CA TYR A 308 6.82 -15.59 5.83
C TYR A 308 5.46 -14.99 6.21
N TYR A 309 4.85 -15.46 7.30
CA TYR A 309 3.60 -14.91 7.78
C TYR A 309 3.74 -13.44 8.21
N ILE A 310 2.70 -12.63 7.98
CA ILE A 310 2.70 -11.17 8.18
C ILE A 310 3.09 -10.73 9.60
N ASN A 311 2.77 -11.54 10.63
CA ASN A 311 3.12 -11.21 12.01
C ASN A 311 4.49 -11.75 12.43
N ASN A 312 5.21 -12.45 11.56
CA ASN A 312 6.57 -12.88 11.86
C ASN A 312 7.54 -11.74 11.57
N LEU A 313 8.13 -11.18 12.63
CA LEU A 313 9.14 -10.11 12.54
C LEU A 313 10.58 -10.62 12.72
N SER A 314 10.75 -11.94 12.82
CA SER A 314 12.05 -12.58 13.04
C SER A 314 12.29 -13.65 11.99
N TYR A 315 13.33 -13.46 11.18
CA TYR A 315 13.72 -14.37 10.11
C TYR A 315 15.04 -15.04 10.48
N SER A 316 15.15 -16.35 10.21
CA SER A 316 16.47 -16.97 10.13
C SER A 316 17.20 -16.42 8.90
N GLU A 317 18.54 -16.46 8.90
CA GLU A 317 19.34 -16.07 7.73
C GLU A 317 18.95 -16.91 6.50
N GLU A 318 18.69 -18.20 6.71
CA GLU A 318 18.25 -19.12 5.65
C GLU A 318 16.89 -18.72 5.05
N ASP A 319 15.87 -18.45 5.88
CA ASP A 319 14.54 -18.06 5.38
C ASP A 319 14.59 -16.70 4.67
N PHE A 320 15.38 -15.76 5.22
CA PHE A 320 15.60 -14.46 4.60
C PHE A 320 16.21 -14.62 3.20
N ASP A 321 17.31 -15.35 3.09
CA ASP A 321 18.01 -15.57 1.83
C ASP A 321 17.15 -16.32 0.82
N LYS A 322 16.36 -17.32 1.26
CA LYS A 322 15.41 -18.03 0.39
C LYS A 322 14.38 -17.10 -0.23
N LEU A 323 13.75 -16.23 0.56
CA LEU A 323 12.75 -15.29 0.06
C LEU A 323 13.36 -14.23 -0.88
N VAL A 324 14.54 -13.72 -0.56
CA VAL A 324 15.28 -12.76 -1.40
C VAL A 324 15.66 -13.41 -2.72
N ASN A 325 16.23 -14.62 -2.70
CA ASN A 325 16.66 -15.33 -3.89
C ASN A 325 15.48 -15.73 -4.78
N LEU A 326 14.37 -16.18 -4.20
CA LEU A 326 13.12 -16.42 -4.93
C LEU A 326 12.65 -15.17 -5.67
N SER A 327 12.55 -14.05 -4.94
CA SER A 327 12.10 -12.77 -5.51
C SER A 327 13.02 -12.27 -6.62
N TYR A 328 14.34 -12.35 -6.39
CA TYR A 328 15.35 -12.00 -7.38
C TYR A 328 15.24 -12.88 -8.64
N TYR A 329 15.14 -14.20 -8.46
CA TYR A 329 14.99 -15.13 -9.56
C TYR A 329 13.74 -14.84 -10.39
N ASN A 330 12.58 -14.65 -9.75
CA ASN A 330 11.32 -14.41 -10.45
C ASN A 330 11.41 -13.18 -11.38
N VAL A 331 12.09 -12.12 -10.94
CA VAL A 331 12.33 -10.93 -11.78
C VAL A 331 13.33 -11.23 -12.90
N GLN A 332 14.48 -11.84 -12.59
CA GLN A 332 15.51 -12.13 -13.61
C GLN A 332 15.00 -13.09 -14.70
N ASN A 333 14.26 -14.11 -14.30
CA ASN A 333 13.71 -15.13 -15.19
C ASN A 333 12.68 -14.54 -16.18
N ASN A 334 12.09 -13.40 -15.84
CA ASN A 334 11.07 -12.73 -16.65
C ASN A 334 11.54 -11.38 -17.22
N LYS A 335 12.85 -11.17 -17.31
CA LYS A 335 13.45 -9.94 -17.89
C LYS A 335 12.92 -9.63 -19.30
N ASP A 336 12.73 -10.66 -20.13
CA ASP A 336 12.26 -10.46 -21.51
C ASP A 336 10.82 -9.95 -21.57
N LEU A 337 9.95 -10.35 -20.63
CA LEU A 337 8.59 -9.82 -20.52
C LEU A 337 8.60 -8.35 -20.09
N ILE A 338 9.52 -7.96 -19.19
CA ILE A 338 9.71 -6.55 -18.81
C ILE A 338 10.10 -5.73 -20.05
N LEU A 339 11.09 -6.22 -20.81
CA LEU A 339 11.54 -5.55 -22.04
C LEU A 339 10.42 -5.46 -23.09
N GLN A 340 9.64 -6.53 -23.27
CA GLN A 340 8.49 -6.54 -24.18
C GLN A 340 7.46 -5.47 -23.81
N ALA A 341 7.12 -5.32 -22.53
CA ALA A 341 6.15 -4.32 -22.09
C ALA A 341 6.69 -2.89 -22.31
N LEU A 342 7.97 -2.65 -22.01
CA LEU A 342 8.64 -1.37 -22.26
C LEU A 342 8.65 -1.01 -23.75
N HIS A 343 8.96 -1.97 -24.62
CA HIS A 343 8.88 -1.78 -26.07
C HIS A 343 7.45 -1.41 -26.51
N THR A 344 6.45 -2.11 -25.99
CA THR A 344 5.04 -1.84 -26.29
C THR A 344 4.64 -0.42 -25.87
N ALA A 345 5.04 0.02 -24.67
CA ALA A 345 4.78 1.38 -24.20
C ALA A 345 5.45 2.46 -25.05
N VAL A 346 6.69 2.22 -25.49
CA VAL A 346 7.40 3.13 -26.41
C VAL A 346 6.66 3.25 -27.75
N GLU A 347 6.18 2.14 -28.30
CA GLU A 347 5.41 2.16 -29.55
C GLU A 347 4.07 2.90 -29.39
N ARG A 348 3.34 2.69 -28.28
CA ARG A 348 2.13 3.48 -27.96
C ARG A 348 2.42 4.97 -27.96
N LYS A 349 3.50 5.41 -27.30
CA LYS A 349 3.91 6.83 -27.27
C LYS A 349 4.24 7.40 -28.64
N LYS A 350 4.88 6.61 -29.51
CA LYS A 350 5.19 7.07 -30.88
C LYS A 350 3.93 7.30 -31.70
N GLN A 351 2.90 6.48 -31.53
CA GLN A 351 1.63 6.62 -32.25
C GLN A 351 0.84 7.85 -31.79
N HIS A 352 0.92 8.24 -30.51
CA HIS A 352 0.22 9.42 -29.96
C HIS A 352 0.87 10.76 -30.33
N LYS A 353 2.12 10.74 -30.80
CA LYS A 353 2.83 11.95 -31.26
C LYS A 353 2.61 12.27 -32.74
N LYS A 354 1.96 11.37 -33.48
CA LYS A 354 1.52 11.60 -34.87
C LYS A 354 0.07 12.08 -34.84
#